data_AF-A0A286RFW0-F1
#
_entry.id   AF-A0A286RFW0-F1
#
_cell.length_a   1.000
_cell.length_b   1.000
_cell.length_c   1.000
_cell.angle_alpha   90.00
_cell.angle_beta   90.00
_cell.angle_gamma   90.00
#
_symmetry.space_group_name_H-M   'P 1'
#
loop_
_entity.id
_entity.type
_entity.pdbx_description
1 polymer ?
#
loop_
_entity_poly.entity_id
_entity_poly.type
_entity_poly.pdbx_seq_one_letter_code
_entity_poly.pdbx_strand_id
1 'polypeptide(L)'
;MNWLSAAYRLFSVMDALYLAGNFLYRRSLRYTLATAVVSLLGYLGNFIPGVRTYDAQVAIFMPLCVGGGMLTGGLLLKLLPSLFKSRLLNVAQAADLDLMENYRKWNQDKHLEALWDRVYRFEWELGTALVRLRSHAEECPPELCSDEGLPDDPMERGRIKFLRWGRFALARPQPEPRQRYYLGIDLRFLEDWYNGGYFDPNDVKLYEQQSAALPIERVRDLAGYHLWDVLADLPMKISSKIWFRLITRAVAMRVGEAVICLNRTFRTDYFNAQALLWPEEADEPWVTEMGTNARETLLRERARLLNRVFGSLEEGRRMLDHFLVPLFWAATDLRARFDPEYVDGSLGYDVWSDLKWAGFGNFRPMRFVRLMQRAARDRKQLMDCLESGEFSELDPNPLTKEGREAFRAVRIALHVNWQGLRNKLARWHRAGERHARYHEDLYTVFKQAISCRSQFTTYLVALRTHHELCRLHRITYQELLEDLFETCSEVAPWGAKSIELASNERNRYCAEVAEKEVRL
;
A
#
# COMPACT_ATOMS: atom_id res chain seq x y z
N MET A 1 15.15 -14.42 12.00
CA MET A 1 14.01 -15.11 11.38
C MET A 1 14.48 -15.79 10.11
N ASN A 2 14.15 -17.07 9.90
CA ASN A 2 14.52 -17.80 8.69
C ASN A 2 13.53 -17.41 7.59
N TRP A 3 13.77 -16.32 6.85
CA TRP A 3 12.87 -15.85 5.79
C TRP A 3 12.45 -16.96 4.80
N LEU A 4 13.33 -17.96 4.63
CA LEU A 4 13.10 -19.17 3.87
C LEU A 4 11.90 -20.00 4.37
N SER A 5 11.67 -20.10 5.69
CA SER A 5 10.55 -20.90 6.22
C SER A 5 9.20 -20.26 5.90
N ALA A 6 9.08 -18.94 6.10
CA ALA A 6 7.86 -18.19 5.76
C ALA A 6 7.61 -18.19 4.25
N ALA A 7 8.65 -17.98 3.43
CA ALA A 7 8.54 -18.07 1.98
C ALA A 7 8.14 -19.47 1.54
N TYR A 8 8.72 -20.54 2.12
CA TYR A 8 8.41 -21.93 1.80
C TYR A 8 6.95 -22.29 2.09
N ARG A 9 6.33 -21.75 3.15
CA ARG A 9 4.89 -21.93 3.41
C ARG A 9 3.99 -21.37 2.31
N LEU A 10 4.36 -20.21 1.77
CA LEU A 10 3.62 -19.54 0.70
C LEU A 10 3.93 -20.13 -0.68
N PHE A 11 5.06 -20.80 -0.82
CA PHE A 11 5.57 -21.35 -2.07
C PHE A 11 5.05 -22.77 -2.28
N SER A 12 4.06 -22.91 -3.18
CA SER A 12 3.52 -24.20 -3.55
C SER A 12 4.48 -24.96 -4.46
N VAL A 13 4.43 -26.29 -4.47
CA VAL A 13 5.04 -27.14 -5.52
C VAL A 13 4.64 -26.64 -6.91
N MET A 14 3.41 -26.14 -7.06
CA MET A 14 2.91 -25.58 -8.32
C MET A 14 3.62 -24.26 -8.71
N ASP A 15 4.22 -23.54 -7.76
CA ASP A 15 5.09 -22.39 -8.04
C ASP A 15 6.48 -22.82 -8.49
N ALA A 16 7.01 -23.87 -7.87
CA ALA A 16 8.24 -24.51 -8.34
C ALA A 16 8.06 -24.97 -9.79
N LEU A 17 6.93 -25.62 -10.10
CA LEU A 17 6.60 -26.07 -11.46
C LEU A 17 6.41 -24.89 -12.43
N TYR A 18 5.72 -23.82 -12.03
CA TYR A 18 5.57 -22.64 -12.88
C TYR A 18 6.90 -21.92 -13.13
N LEU A 19 7.75 -21.77 -12.11
CA LEU A 19 9.07 -21.15 -12.25
C LEU A 19 10.03 -22.02 -13.05
N ALA A 20 10.03 -23.33 -12.82
CA ALA A 20 10.76 -24.29 -13.64
C ALA A 20 10.28 -24.26 -15.09
N GLY A 21 8.97 -24.24 -15.32
CA GLY A 21 8.36 -24.11 -16.64
C GLY A 21 8.74 -22.81 -17.34
N ASN A 22 8.69 -21.68 -16.64
CA ASN A 22 9.10 -20.37 -17.18
C ASN A 22 10.61 -20.31 -17.46
N PHE A 23 11.43 -20.94 -16.62
CA PHE A 23 12.88 -21.05 -16.82
C PHE A 23 13.21 -21.91 -18.06
N LEU A 24 12.61 -23.11 -18.15
CA LEU A 24 12.76 -24.01 -19.28
C LEU A 24 12.27 -23.34 -20.58
N TYR A 25 11.12 -22.67 -20.53
CA TYR A 25 10.55 -21.94 -21.67
C TYR A 25 11.48 -20.81 -22.13
N ARG A 26 11.94 -19.93 -21.24
CA ARG A 26 12.83 -18.80 -21.59
C ARG A 26 14.21 -19.24 -22.06
N ARG A 27 14.72 -20.36 -21.57
CA ARG A 27 16.03 -20.87 -21.96
C ARG A 27 15.98 -21.89 -23.10
N SER A 28 14.81 -22.37 -23.50
CA SER A 28 14.63 -23.34 -24.60
C SER A 28 15.44 -22.94 -25.84
N LEU A 29 15.35 -21.68 -26.27
CA LEU A 29 16.09 -21.15 -27.42
C LEU A 29 17.61 -21.20 -27.23
N ARG A 30 18.11 -20.84 -26.04
CA ARG A 30 19.56 -20.85 -25.72
C ARG A 30 20.11 -22.27 -25.71
N TYR A 31 19.39 -23.22 -25.11
CA TYR A 31 19.81 -24.61 -25.09
C TYR A 31 19.68 -25.27 -26.48
N THR A 32 18.65 -24.95 -27.25
CA THR A 32 18.53 -25.39 -28.66
C THR A 32 19.75 -24.96 -29.47
N LEU A 33 20.17 -23.69 -29.35
CA LEU A 33 21.33 -23.15 -30.03
C LEU A 33 22.64 -23.84 -29.58
N ALA A 34 22.84 -23.99 -28.26
CA ALA A 34 24.02 -24.67 -27.73
C ALA A 34 24.11 -26.12 -28.20
N THR A 35 22.98 -26.83 -28.21
CA THR A 35 22.89 -28.21 -28.69
C THR A 35 23.17 -28.28 -30.19
N ALA A 36 22.65 -27.34 -30.98
CA ALA A 36 22.93 -27.24 -32.42
C ALA A 36 24.42 -27.02 -32.71
N VAL A 37 25.10 -26.16 -31.93
CA VAL A 37 26.55 -25.95 -32.06
C VAL A 37 27.34 -27.21 -31.72
N VAL A 38 27.02 -27.89 -30.61
CA VAL A 38 27.71 -29.14 -30.22
C VAL A 38 27.46 -30.25 -31.25
N SER A 39 26.22 -30.41 -31.70
CA SER A 39 25.82 -31.35 -32.74
C SER A 39 26.52 -31.08 -34.07
N LEU A 40 26.64 -29.81 -34.47
CA LEU A 40 27.35 -29.40 -35.69
C LEU A 40 28.85 -29.64 -35.59
N LEU A 41 29.48 -29.29 -34.46
CA LEU A 41 30.90 -29.56 -34.22
C LEU A 41 31.19 -31.07 -34.24
N GLY A 42 30.31 -31.87 -33.63
CA GLY A 42 30.42 -33.32 -33.68
C GLY A 42 30.18 -33.89 -35.07
N TYR A 43 29.32 -33.29 -35.90
CA TYR A 43 29.21 -33.67 -37.31
C TYR A 43 30.46 -33.33 -38.10
N LEU A 44 31.02 -32.13 -37.89
CA LEU A 44 32.24 -31.67 -38.56
C LEU A 44 33.47 -32.49 -38.19
N GLY A 45 33.47 -33.12 -37.00
CA GLY A 45 34.51 -34.06 -36.57
C GLY A 45 34.70 -35.25 -37.51
N ASN A 46 33.68 -35.62 -38.29
CA ASN A 46 33.79 -36.70 -39.29
C ASN A 46 34.69 -36.33 -40.49
N PHE A 47 35.03 -35.05 -40.68
CA PHE A 47 35.96 -34.63 -41.72
C PHE A 47 37.43 -34.83 -41.32
N ILE A 48 37.71 -35.20 -40.07
CA ILE A 48 39.05 -35.52 -39.59
C ILE A 48 39.34 -37.00 -39.88
N PRO A 49 40.39 -37.33 -40.67
CA PRO A 49 40.72 -38.71 -41.00
C PRO A 49 40.94 -39.57 -39.76
N GLY A 50 40.23 -40.69 -39.65
CA GLY A 50 40.35 -41.65 -38.54
C GLY A 50 39.40 -41.43 -37.36
N VAL A 51 38.58 -40.38 -37.36
CA VAL A 51 37.60 -40.09 -36.29
C VAL A 51 36.18 -40.26 -36.83
N ARG A 52 35.38 -41.14 -36.19
CA ARG A 52 33.93 -41.26 -36.45
C ARG A 52 33.15 -40.63 -35.30
N THR A 53 32.32 -39.65 -35.60
CA THR A 53 31.48 -38.90 -34.67
C THR A 53 30.02 -38.95 -35.12
N TYR A 54 29.26 -37.84 -35.06
CA TYR A 54 27.80 -37.86 -35.24
C TYR A 54 27.36 -37.90 -36.70
N ASP A 55 26.33 -38.69 -37.00
CA ASP A 55 25.67 -38.65 -38.32
C ASP A 55 24.85 -37.35 -38.49
N ALA A 56 24.64 -36.93 -39.74
CA ALA A 56 23.89 -35.71 -40.09
C ALA A 56 22.47 -35.73 -39.51
N GLN A 57 21.84 -36.90 -39.46
CA GLN A 57 20.53 -37.09 -38.84
C GLN A 57 20.55 -36.77 -37.34
N VAL A 58 21.58 -37.22 -36.63
CA VAL A 58 21.76 -36.94 -35.19
C VAL A 58 22.04 -35.45 -34.97
N ALA A 59 22.80 -34.82 -35.88
CA ALA A 59 23.13 -33.41 -35.76
C ALA A 59 21.91 -32.48 -35.89
N ILE A 60 20.90 -32.89 -36.67
CA ILE A 60 19.65 -32.15 -36.85
C ILE A 60 18.60 -32.54 -35.79
N PHE A 61 18.49 -33.83 -35.48
CA PHE A 61 17.45 -34.34 -34.58
C PHE A 61 17.68 -33.96 -33.11
N MET A 62 18.93 -33.97 -32.65
CA MET A 62 19.24 -33.73 -31.24
C MET A 62 18.86 -32.30 -30.78
N PRO A 63 19.16 -31.23 -31.52
CA PRO A 63 18.69 -29.88 -31.20
C PRO A 63 17.17 -29.75 -31.26
N LEU A 64 16.49 -30.41 -32.20
CA LEU A 64 15.04 -30.41 -32.30
C LEU A 64 14.37 -31.13 -31.12
N CYS A 65 14.93 -32.26 -30.66
CA CYS A 65 14.43 -32.98 -29.50
C CYS A 65 14.67 -32.22 -28.19
N VAL A 66 15.87 -31.67 -28.00
CA VAL A 66 16.19 -30.89 -26.79
C VAL A 66 15.38 -29.60 -26.77
N GLY A 67 15.36 -28.85 -27.88
CA GLY A 67 14.61 -27.60 -27.99
C GLY A 67 13.10 -27.82 -27.90
N GLY A 68 12.58 -28.79 -28.66
CA GLY A 68 11.17 -29.18 -28.64
C GLY A 68 10.73 -29.65 -27.27
N GLY A 69 11.46 -30.58 -26.64
CA GLY A 69 11.15 -31.12 -25.32
C GLY A 69 11.21 -30.08 -24.20
N MET A 70 12.19 -29.17 -24.22
CA MET A 70 12.26 -28.06 -23.26
C MET A 70 11.14 -27.04 -23.47
N LEU A 71 10.73 -26.80 -24.72
CA LEU A 71 9.67 -25.87 -25.05
C LEU A 71 8.29 -26.42 -24.70
N THR A 72 7.95 -27.65 -25.13
CA THR A 72 6.67 -28.30 -24.78
C THR A 72 6.61 -28.66 -23.31
N GLY A 73 7.68 -29.24 -22.74
CA GLY A 73 7.77 -29.52 -21.32
C GLY A 73 7.70 -28.25 -20.47
N GLY A 74 8.42 -27.19 -20.85
CA GLY A 74 8.35 -25.90 -20.18
C GLY A 74 6.98 -25.23 -20.27
N LEU A 75 6.31 -25.33 -21.43
CA LEU A 75 4.96 -24.83 -21.63
C LEU A 75 3.92 -25.62 -20.82
N LEU A 76 3.98 -26.95 -20.83
CA LEU A 76 3.12 -27.83 -20.02
C LEU A 76 3.29 -27.54 -18.53
N LEU A 77 4.53 -27.48 -18.04
CA LEU A 77 4.85 -27.14 -16.65
C LEU A 77 4.42 -25.72 -16.27
N LYS A 78 4.29 -24.81 -17.24
CA LYS A 78 3.75 -23.47 -17.03
C LYS A 78 2.22 -23.46 -17.02
N LEU A 79 1.58 -24.22 -17.91
CA LEU A 79 0.13 -24.22 -18.14
C LEU A 79 -0.65 -25.07 -17.13
N LEU A 80 -0.14 -26.24 -16.73
CA LEU A 80 -0.78 -27.12 -15.75
C LEU A 80 -1.03 -26.39 -14.40
N PRO A 81 -0.03 -25.72 -13.80
CA PRO A 81 -0.25 -24.89 -12.64
C PRO A 81 -1.21 -23.74 -12.85
N SER A 82 -1.20 -23.09 -14.03
CA SER A 82 -2.14 -22.01 -14.28
C SER A 82 -3.58 -22.50 -14.40
N LEU A 83 -3.82 -23.69 -14.96
CA LEU A 83 -5.17 -24.25 -15.07
C LEU A 83 -5.75 -24.59 -13.70
N PHE A 84 -5.02 -25.33 -12.85
CA PHE A 84 -5.48 -25.66 -11.50
C PHE A 84 -5.59 -24.44 -10.58
N LYS A 85 -4.62 -23.50 -10.65
CA LYS A 85 -4.68 -22.27 -9.86
C LYS A 85 -5.76 -21.31 -10.33
N SER A 86 -6.00 -21.22 -11.64
CA SER A 86 -7.07 -20.35 -12.17
C SER A 86 -8.43 -20.75 -11.60
N ARG A 87 -8.72 -22.05 -11.49
CA ARG A 87 -10.01 -22.48 -10.93
C ARG A 87 -10.19 -22.05 -9.48
N LEU A 88 -9.20 -22.28 -8.61
CA LEU A 88 -9.31 -21.89 -7.19
C LEU A 88 -9.26 -20.38 -6.98
N LEU A 89 -8.43 -19.66 -7.74
CA LEU A 89 -8.39 -18.19 -7.69
C LEU A 89 -9.70 -17.58 -8.22
N ASN A 90 -10.24 -18.12 -9.31
CA ASN A 90 -11.53 -17.69 -9.85
C ASN A 90 -12.67 -18.04 -8.88
N VAL A 91 -12.61 -19.16 -8.16
CA VAL A 91 -13.60 -19.47 -7.12
C VAL A 91 -13.48 -18.48 -5.97
N ALA A 92 -12.28 -18.11 -5.54
CA ALA A 92 -12.12 -17.13 -4.47
C ALA A 92 -12.60 -15.73 -4.88
N GLN A 93 -12.31 -15.31 -6.12
CA GLN A 93 -12.84 -14.08 -6.69
C GLN A 93 -14.36 -14.13 -6.88
N ALA A 94 -14.90 -15.28 -7.31
CA ALA A 94 -16.34 -15.50 -7.40
C ALA A 94 -17.01 -15.74 -6.04
N ALA A 95 -16.23 -15.86 -4.96
CA ALA A 95 -16.67 -15.94 -3.59
C ALA A 95 -16.42 -14.63 -2.84
N ASP A 96 -16.50 -13.50 -3.55
CA ASP A 96 -16.55 -12.16 -2.96
C ASP A 96 -15.28 -11.72 -2.21
N LEU A 97 -14.10 -12.24 -2.58
CA LEU A 97 -12.86 -11.79 -1.97
C LEU A 97 -12.56 -10.31 -2.28
N ASP A 98 -12.94 -9.84 -3.47
CA ASP A 98 -12.88 -8.43 -3.85
C ASP A 98 -13.81 -7.57 -2.99
N LEU A 99 -14.98 -8.09 -2.58
CA LEU A 99 -15.92 -7.44 -1.66
C LEU A 99 -15.39 -7.29 -0.23
N MET A 100 -14.19 -7.77 0.09
CA MET A 100 -13.49 -7.37 1.33
C MET A 100 -13.19 -5.87 1.40
N GLU A 101 -13.40 -5.11 0.31
CA GLU A 101 -13.47 -3.65 0.37
C GLU A 101 -14.58 -3.15 1.30
N ASN A 102 -15.68 -3.90 1.45
CA ASN A 102 -16.79 -3.51 2.32
C ASN A 102 -16.39 -3.54 3.80
N TYR A 103 -15.51 -4.45 4.21
CA TYR A 103 -14.94 -4.44 5.57
C TYR A 103 -14.10 -3.16 5.82
N ARG A 104 -13.39 -2.68 4.80
CA ARG A 104 -12.67 -1.40 4.87
C ARG A 104 -13.65 -0.23 5.00
N LYS A 105 -14.71 -0.21 4.19
CA LYS A 105 -15.76 0.81 4.22
C LYS A 105 -16.55 0.80 5.55
N TRP A 106 -16.73 -0.36 6.16
CA TRP A 106 -17.38 -0.49 7.47
C TRP A 106 -16.64 0.26 8.58
N ASN A 107 -15.31 0.35 8.50
CA ASN A 107 -14.48 1.12 9.43
C ASN A 107 -14.32 2.61 9.04
N GLN A 108 -15.19 3.15 8.17
CA GLN A 108 -15.07 4.50 7.62
C GLN A 108 -14.90 5.59 8.68
N ASP A 109 -15.64 5.52 9.78
CA ASP A 109 -15.58 6.54 10.83
C ASP A 109 -14.18 6.62 11.46
N LYS A 110 -13.55 5.48 11.75
CA LYS A 110 -12.17 5.43 12.27
C LYS A 110 -11.18 6.05 11.27
N HIS A 111 -11.37 5.81 9.98
CA HIS A 111 -10.51 6.37 8.94
C HIS A 111 -10.65 7.89 8.82
N LEU A 112 -11.89 8.41 8.89
CA LEU A 112 -12.14 9.84 8.90
C LEU A 112 -11.54 10.50 10.14
N GLU A 113 -11.69 9.90 11.32
CA GLU A 113 -11.07 10.40 12.56
C GLU A 113 -9.55 10.48 12.45
N ALA A 114 -8.90 9.45 11.90
CA ALA A 114 -7.45 9.46 11.68
C ALA A 114 -7.00 10.56 10.69
N LEU A 115 -7.76 10.78 9.62
CA LEU A 115 -7.51 11.89 8.68
C LEU A 115 -7.73 13.25 9.32
N TRP A 116 -8.71 13.40 10.20
CA TRP A 116 -8.88 14.60 10.98
C TRP A 116 -7.64 14.87 11.83
N ASP A 117 -7.28 13.92 12.70
CA ASP A 117 -6.23 14.09 13.70
C ASP A 117 -4.87 14.43 13.08
N ARG A 118 -4.56 13.82 11.92
CA ARG A 118 -3.22 13.91 11.32
C ARG A 118 -3.15 14.78 10.08
N VAL A 119 -4.27 15.16 9.46
CA VAL A 119 -4.26 15.98 8.24
C VAL A 119 -5.15 17.22 8.39
N TYR A 120 -6.46 17.02 8.50
CA TYR A 120 -7.43 18.10 8.34
C TYR A 120 -7.52 19.06 9.53
N ARG A 121 -7.13 18.62 10.73
CA ARG A 121 -7.03 19.50 11.90
C ARG A 121 -6.15 20.73 11.64
N PHE A 122 -5.01 20.54 10.95
CA PHE A 122 -4.07 21.61 10.64
C PHE A 122 -4.58 22.51 9.51
N GLU A 123 -5.28 21.95 8.53
CA GLU A 123 -5.93 22.73 7.47
C GLU A 123 -7.06 23.59 8.02
N TRP A 124 -7.79 23.05 9.00
CA TRP A 124 -8.84 23.75 9.73
C TRP A 124 -8.28 24.93 10.53
N GLU A 125 -7.22 24.68 11.30
CA GLU A 125 -6.55 25.72 12.11
C GLU A 125 -6.02 26.87 11.23
N LEU A 126 -5.50 26.55 10.04
CA LEU A 126 -5.01 27.52 9.06
C LEU A 126 -6.14 28.21 8.27
N GLY A 127 -7.34 27.66 8.25
CA GLY A 127 -8.48 28.18 7.50
C GLY A 127 -8.29 28.12 5.98
N THR A 128 -7.64 27.07 5.48
CA THR A 128 -7.21 26.96 4.08
C THR A 128 -8.39 26.80 3.14
N ALA A 129 -8.15 26.89 1.83
CA ALA A 129 -9.22 26.67 0.84
C ALA A 129 -9.81 25.24 0.91
N LEU A 130 -9.10 24.27 1.51
CA LEU A 130 -9.49 22.86 1.61
C LEU A 130 -10.36 22.53 2.84
N VAL A 131 -10.91 23.56 3.49
CA VAL A 131 -11.87 23.44 4.59
C VAL A 131 -13.00 24.47 4.45
N ARG A 132 -13.23 24.96 3.23
CA ARG A 132 -14.24 25.99 2.94
C ARG A 132 -15.36 25.42 2.09
N LEU A 133 -16.56 25.52 2.63
CA LEU A 133 -17.79 25.18 1.92
C LEU A 133 -18.09 26.24 0.85
N ARG A 134 -18.64 25.78 -0.27
CA ARG A 134 -19.25 26.65 -1.28
C ARG A 134 -20.74 26.36 -1.35
N SER A 135 -21.54 27.42 -1.40
CA SER A 135 -23.00 27.32 -1.41
C SER A 135 -23.49 26.51 -2.60
N HIS A 136 -24.26 25.46 -2.33
CA HIS A 136 -24.93 24.65 -3.33
C HIS A 136 -26.03 23.84 -2.66
N ALA A 137 -27.28 23.96 -3.11
CA ALA A 137 -28.44 23.36 -2.43
C ALA A 137 -28.30 21.83 -2.25
N GLU A 138 -27.77 21.14 -3.25
CA GLU A 138 -27.65 19.67 -3.23
C GLU A 138 -26.31 19.17 -2.70
N GLU A 139 -25.27 20.00 -2.68
CA GLU A 139 -23.88 19.57 -2.36
C GLU A 139 -23.41 20.10 -1.00
N CYS A 140 -23.98 21.22 -0.50
CA CYS A 140 -23.95 21.62 0.91
C CYS A 140 -25.37 22.01 1.33
N PRO A 141 -26.24 21.03 1.65
CA PRO A 141 -27.58 21.32 2.13
C PRO A 141 -27.50 22.04 3.50
N PRO A 142 -28.45 22.92 3.84
CA PRO A 142 -28.37 23.77 5.04
C PRO A 142 -28.14 22.99 6.34
N GLU A 143 -28.69 21.78 6.45
CA GLU A 143 -28.54 20.89 7.59
C GLU A 143 -27.08 20.44 7.78
N LEU A 144 -26.37 20.22 6.67
CA LEU A 144 -24.94 19.87 6.68
C LEU A 144 -24.09 21.04 7.14
N CYS A 145 -24.45 22.25 6.71
CA CYS A 145 -23.71 23.48 7.00
C CYS A 145 -24.14 24.12 8.35
N SER A 146 -25.10 23.55 9.08
CA SER A 146 -25.64 24.08 10.35
C SER A 146 -24.68 23.95 11.53
N ASP A 147 -24.60 25.01 12.33
CA ASP A 147 -23.83 25.08 13.58
C ASP A 147 -24.67 24.72 14.82
N GLU A 148 -25.94 24.35 14.62
CA GLU A 148 -26.84 23.96 15.70
C GLU A 148 -26.32 22.73 16.45
N GLY A 149 -26.33 22.82 17.78
CA GLY A 149 -25.87 21.75 18.67
C GLY A 149 -24.36 21.49 18.68
N LEU A 150 -23.56 22.34 18.04
CA LEU A 150 -22.10 22.21 18.05
C LEU A 150 -21.46 22.87 19.29
N PRO A 151 -20.34 22.32 19.80
CA PRO A 151 -19.63 22.88 20.94
C PRO A 151 -19.00 24.25 20.63
N ASP A 152 -18.69 24.99 21.70
CA ASP A 152 -18.01 26.28 21.61
C ASP A 152 -16.52 26.17 21.25
N ASP A 153 -15.88 25.06 21.60
CA ASP A 153 -14.48 24.81 21.22
C ASP A 153 -14.32 24.78 19.69
N PRO A 154 -13.54 25.69 19.08
CA PRO A 154 -13.40 25.76 17.62
C PRO A 154 -12.83 24.50 16.99
N MET A 155 -11.98 23.77 17.73
CA MET A 155 -11.34 22.56 17.21
C MET A 155 -12.29 21.37 17.22
N GLU A 156 -12.99 21.13 18.32
CA GLU A 156 -14.01 20.07 18.38
C GLU A 156 -15.19 20.37 17.44
N ARG A 157 -15.60 21.64 17.34
CA ARG A 157 -16.57 22.08 16.32
C ARG A 157 -16.09 21.74 14.91
N GLY A 158 -14.83 22.01 14.61
CA GLY A 158 -14.22 21.68 13.32
C GLY A 158 -14.18 20.18 13.05
N ARG A 159 -13.85 19.38 14.07
CA ARG A 159 -13.84 17.92 14.00
C ARG A 159 -15.21 17.38 13.62
N ILE A 160 -16.25 17.78 14.36
CA ILE A 160 -17.62 17.33 14.12
C ILE A 160 -18.08 17.72 12.71
N LYS A 161 -17.77 18.96 12.26
CA LYS A 161 -18.08 19.41 10.89
C LYS A 161 -17.37 18.56 9.84
N PHE A 162 -16.06 18.34 9.98
CA PHE A 162 -15.30 17.51 9.07
C PHE A 162 -15.87 16.10 8.96
N LEU A 163 -16.14 15.44 10.10
CA LEU A 163 -16.73 14.10 10.11
C LEU A 163 -18.10 14.07 9.45
N ARG A 164 -18.94 15.09 9.71
CA ARG A 164 -20.26 15.23 9.09
C ARG A 164 -20.15 15.37 7.57
N TRP A 165 -19.24 16.22 7.08
CA TRP A 165 -19.01 16.43 5.65
C TRP A 165 -18.43 15.19 4.97
N GLY A 166 -17.49 14.51 5.63
CA GLY A 166 -16.89 13.29 5.12
C GLY A 166 -17.90 12.14 5.00
N ARG A 167 -18.74 11.94 6.02
CA ARG A 167 -19.84 10.96 5.97
C ARG A 167 -20.81 11.26 4.84
N PHE A 168 -21.19 12.53 4.69
CA PHE A 168 -22.09 12.96 3.63
C PHE A 168 -21.50 12.72 2.23
N ALA A 169 -20.21 13.02 2.05
CA ALA A 169 -19.50 12.80 0.79
C ALA A 169 -19.46 11.32 0.42
N LEU A 170 -19.02 10.47 1.37
CA LEU A 170 -18.80 9.04 1.15
C LEU A 170 -20.10 8.22 1.02
N ALA A 171 -21.21 8.70 1.58
CA ALA A 171 -22.50 8.02 1.47
C ALA A 171 -23.16 8.17 0.08
N ARG A 172 -22.61 9.04 -0.79
CA ARG A 172 -23.25 9.40 -2.06
C ARG A 172 -22.31 9.13 -3.24
N PRO A 173 -22.82 8.52 -4.34
CA PRO A 173 -22.07 8.45 -5.58
C PRO A 173 -22.05 9.83 -6.23
N GLN A 174 -20.94 10.57 -6.10
CA GLN A 174 -20.75 11.86 -6.76
C GLN A 174 -19.37 11.92 -7.43
N PRO A 175 -19.22 12.71 -8.51
CA PRO A 175 -17.90 12.96 -9.06
C PRO A 175 -16.99 13.68 -8.07
N GLU A 176 -15.81 13.13 -7.82
CA GLU A 176 -14.76 13.68 -6.96
C GLU A 176 -14.47 15.18 -7.14
N PRO A 177 -14.34 15.72 -8.38
CA PRO A 177 -14.13 17.15 -8.55
C PRO A 177 -15.26 18.01 -7.98
N ARG A 178 -16.51 17.49 -8.01
CA ARG A 178 -17.69 18.18 -7.50
C ARG A 178 -17.69 18.21 -5.98
N GLN A 179 -17.52 17.05 -5.34
CA GLN A 179 -17.44 16.94 -3.88
C GLN A 179 -16.33 17.86 -3.34
N ARG A 180 -15.12 17.78 -3.90
CA ARG A 180 -14.00 18.63 -3.47
C ARG A 180 -14.25 20.12 -3.69
N TYR A 181 -14.91 20.49 -4.80
CA TYR A 181 -15.19 21.88 -5.09
C TYR A 181 -16.18 22.49 -4.09
N TYR A 182 -17.23 21.75 -3.69
CA TYR A 182 -18.30 22.27 -2.84
C TYR A 182 -18.08 22.03 -1.34
N LEU A 183 -17.60 20.85 -0.95
CA LEU A 183 -17.38 20.49 0.46
C LEU A 183 -16.03 20.97 1.00
N GLY A 184 -15.12 21.37 0.11
CA GLY A 184 -13.78 21.81 0.48
C GLY A 184 -12.83 20.67 0.86
N ILE A 185 -13.30 19.46 1.19
CA ILE A 185 -12.46 18.31 1.56
C ILE A 185 -12.02 17.49 0.34
N ASP A 186 -10.79 17.00 0.33
CA ASP A 186 -10.22 16.16 -0.75
C ASP A 186 -10.17 14.69 -0.29
N LEU A 187 -11.23 13.93 -0.61
CA LEU A 187 -11.38 12.52 -0.19
C LEU A 187 -11.01 11.51 -1.28
N ARG A 188 -10.66 11.93 -2.50
CA ARG A 188 -10.27 11.03 -3.62
C ARG A 188 -9.27 9.94 -3.28
N PHE A 189 -8.30 10.21 -2.43
CA PHE A 189 -7.29 9.21 -2.06
C PHE A 189 -7.90 8.15 -1.14
N LEU A 190 -8.83 8.54 -0.26
CA LEU A 190 -9.56 7.65 0.63
C LEU A 190 -10.57 6.81 -0.17
N GLU A 191 -11.37 7.43 -1.04
CA GLU A 191 -12.34 6.72 -1.90
C GLU A 191 -11.64 5.71 -2.82
N ASP A 192 -10.53 6.11 -3.46
CA ASP A 192 -9.74 5.19 -4.28
C ASP A 192 -9.10 4.07 -3.44
N TRP A 193 -8.62 4.36 -2.23
CA TRP A 193 -8.12 3.33 -1.32
C TRP A 193 -9.19 2.34 -0.88
N TYR A 194 -10.46 2.76 -0.78
CA TYR A 194 -11.57 1.85 -0.49
C TYR A 194 -11.83 0.84 -1.60
N ASN A 195 -11.44 1.09 -2.84
CA ASN A 195 -11.62 0.14 -3.95
C ASN A 195 -10.62 -1.05 -3.93
N GLY A 196 -9.92 -1.25 -2.81
CA GLY A 196 -9.00 -2.37 -2.60
C GLY A 196 -9.50 -3.29 -1.49
N GLY A 197 -9.83 -4.53 -1.81
CA GLY A 197 -10.26 -5.53 -0.83
C GLY A 197 -9.09 -6.18 -0.09
N TYR A 198 -9.20 -6.37 1.22
CA TYR A 198 -8.13 -7.03 1.99
C TYR A 198 -7.77 -8.40 1.42
N PHE A 199 -6.47 -8.64 1.27
CA PHE A 199 -5.89 -9.86 0.68
C PHE A 199 -6.27 -10.14 -0.79
N ASP A 200 -7.00 -9.24 -1.44
CA ASP A 200 -7.27 -9.33 -2.88
C ASP A 200 -6.10 -8.76 -3.70
N PRO A 201 -5.77 -9.34 -4.87
CA PRO A 201 -4.74 -8.80 -5.76
C PRO A 201 -4.99 -7.35 -6.23
N ASN A 202 -6.22 -6.85 -6.19
CA ASN A 202 -6.59 -5.47 -6.55
C ASN A 202 -6.27 -4.45 -5.46
N ASP A 203 -5.84 -4.86 -4.26
CA ASP A 203 -5.45 -3.97 -3.15
C ASP A 203 -4.07 -3.33 -3.35
N VAL A 204 -3.91 -2.71 -4.51
CA VAL A 204 -2.70 -2.02 -4.97
C VAL A 204 -2.93 -0.50 -5.07
N LYS A 205 -4.07 -0.01 -4.61
CA LYS A 205 -4.52 1.38 -4.76
C LYS A 205 -3.51 2.41 -4.27
N LEU A 206 -2.91 2.18 -3.10
CA LEU A 206 -1.87 3.07 -2.59
C LEU A 206 -0.58 3.02 -3.44
N TYR A 207 -0.22 1.87 -4.03
CA TYR A 207 0.88 1.82 -4.99
C TYR A 207 0.56 2.58 -6.28
N GLU A 208 -0.68 2.49 -6.77
CA GLU A 208 -1.17 3.22 -7.93
C GLU A 208 -1.11 4.73 -7.66
N GLN A 209 -1.65 5.18 -6.54
CA GLN A 209 -1.58 6.57 -6.07
C GLN A 209 -0.13 7.06 -5.96
N GLN A 210 0.73 6.32 -5.26
CA GLN A 210 2.14 6.68 -5.08
C GLN A 210 2.90 6.75 -6.40
N SER A 211 2.45 6.05 -7.45
CA SER A 211 3.12 6.02 -8.75
C SER A 211 2.57 7.08 -9.71
N ALA A 212 1.24 7.26 -9.76
CA ALA A 212 0.55 7.96 -10.84
C ALA A 212 -0.41 9.08 -10.40
N ALA A 213 -0.65 9.30 -9.10
CA ALA A 213 -1.49 10.42 -8.69
C ALA A 213 -0.80 11.75 -9.02
N LEU A 214 -1.45 12.57 -9.85
CA LEU A 214 -0.89 13.83 -10.35
C LEU A 214 -0.32 14.76 -9.25
N PRO A 215 -0.98 14.98 -8.09
CA PRO A 215 -0.39 15.77 -7.00
C PRO A 215 0.92 15.18 -6.47
N ILE A 216 0.98 13.85 -6.33
CA ILE A 216 2.15 13.14 -5.80
C ILE A 216 3.31 13.17 -6.81
N GLU A 217 3.01 13.11 -8.11
CA GLU A 217 3.99 13.32 -9.18
C GLU A 217 4.56 14.74 -9.13
N ARG A 218 3.71 15.78 -9.01
CA ARG A 218 4.17 17.16 -8.84
C ARG A 218 5.02 17.37 -7.60
N VAL A 219 4.67 16.72 -6.49
CA VAL A 219 5.49 16.72 -5.27
C VAL A 219 6.85 16.09 -5.54
N ARG A 220 6.92 14.95 -6.25
CA ARG A 220 8.19 14.30 -6.61
C ARG A 220 9.08 15.22 -7.45
N ASP A 221 8.51 15.88 -8.45
CA ASP A 221 9.23 16.85 -9.29
C ASP A 221 9.79 18.01 -8.46
N LEU A 222 8.94 18.63 -7.63
CA LEU A 222 9.31 19.77 -6.79
C LEU A 222 10.36 19.39 -5.73
N ALA A 223 10.23 18.22 -5.13
CA ALA A 223 11.15 17.71 -4.12
C ALA A 223 12.51 17.23 -4.69
N GLY A 224 12.69 17.27 -6.02
CA GLY A 224 13.89 16.78 -6.69
C GLY A 224 14.09 15.27 -6.51
N TYR A 225 13.01 14.50 -6.58
CA TYR A 225 13.07 13.05 -6.50
C TYR A 225 13.50 12.49 -7.86
N HIS A 226 14.74 12.01 -7.96
CA HIS A 226 15.38 11.68 -9.24
C HIS A 226 15.39 10.17 -9.54
N LEU A 227 15.83 9.80 -10.74
CA LEU A 227 15.97 8.40 -11.17
C LEU A 227 16.82 7.56 -10.18
N TRP A 228 17.85 8.16 -9.58
CA TRP A 228 18.69 7.48 -8.59
C TRP A 228 17.94 7.14 -7.30
N ASP A 229 17.01 7.99 -6.86
CA ASP A 229 16.14 7.67 -5.72
C ASP A 229 15.20 6.51 -6.06
N VAL A 230 14.64 6.51 -7.28
CA VAL A 230 13.81 5.40 -7.78
C VAL A 230 14.58 4.08 -7.79
N LEU A 231 15.83 4.09 -8.26
CA LEU A 231 16.71 2.92 -8.29
C LEU A 231 17.12 2.46 -6.89
N ALA A 232 17.39 3.38 -5.97
CA ALA A 232 17.71 3.06 -4.58
C ALA A 232 16.54 2.36 -3.86
N ASP A 233 15.30 2.75 -4.17
CA ASP A 233 14.09 2.16 -3.59
C ASP A 233 13.63 0.87 -4.31
N LEU A 234 14.20 0.56 -5.47
CA LEU A 234 13.78 -0.56 -6.32
C LEU A 234 13.82 -1.93 -5.62
N PRO A 235 14.88 -2.31 -4.89
CA PRO A 235 14.92 -3.61 -4.21
C PRO A 235 13.77 -3.79 -3.22
N MET A 236 13.43 -2.72 -2.49
CA MET A 236 12.36 -2.71 -1.51
C MET A 236 10.98 -2.84 -2.19
N LYS A 237 10.77 -2.10 -3.29
CA LYS A 237 9.54 -2.17 -4.10
C LYS A 237 9.35 -3.54 -4.78
N ILE A 238 10.44 -4.17 -5.21
CA ILE A 238 10.37 -5.52 -5.79
C ILE A 238 10.00 -6.52 -4.69
N SER A 239 10.70 -6.45 -3.55
CA SER A 239 10.41 -7.30 -2.39
C SER A 239 8.95 -7.18 -1.96
N SER A 240 8.43 -5.96 -1.80
CA SER A 240 7.05 -5.72 -1.39
C SER A 240 6.04 -6.32 -2.36
N LYS A 241 6.23 -6.13 -3.67
CA LYS A 241 5.37 -6.71 -4.70
C LYS A 241 5.40 -8.24 -4.70
N ILE A 242 6.56 -8.84 -4.44
CA ILE A 242 6.68 -10.30 -4.34
C ILE A 242 5.88 -10.80 -3.12
N TRP A 243 6.10 -10.21 -1.94
CA TRP A 243 5.40 -10.60 -0.72
C TRP A 243 3.89 -10.39 -0.82
N PHE A 244 3.44 -9.25 -1.32
CA PHE A 244 2.03 -8.98 -1.57
C PHE A 244 1.40 -10.08 -2.45
N ARG A 245 2.02 -10.40 -3.59
CA ARG A 245 1.51 -11.44 -4.50
C ARG A 245 1.53 -12.84 -3.88
N LEU A 246 2.54 -13.16 -3.08
CA LEU A 246 2.62 -14.47 -2.44
C LEU A 246 1.53 -14.63 -1.36
N ILE A 247 1.32 -13.60 -0.55
CA ILE A 247 0.33 -13.59 0.55
C ILE A 247 -1.10 -13.59 0.00
N THR A 248 -1.45 -12.61 -0.83
CA THR A 248 -2.81 -12.47 -1.42
C THR A 248 -3.26 -13.75 -2.11
N ARG A 249 -2.37 -14.32 -2.94
CA ARG A 249 -2.63 -15.58 -3.62
C ARG A 249 -2.77 -16.76 -2.65
N ALA A 250 -1.92 -16.86 -1.63
CA ALA A 250 -2.00 -17.93 -0.65
C ALA A 250 -3.33 -17.85 0.12
N VAL A 251 -3.75 -16.66 0.53
CA VAL A 251 -5.05 -16.42 1.17
C VAL A 251 -6.17 -16.80 0.21
N ALA A 252 -6.20 -16.25 -1.01
CA ALA A 252 -7.24 -16.53 -2.01
C ALA A 252 -7.43 -18.04 -2.26
N MET A 253 -6.34 -18.78 -2.47
CA MET A 253 -6.43 -20.24 -2.67
C MET A 253 -7.04 -20.96 -1.46
N ARG A 254 -6.68 -20.54 -0.23
CA ARG A 254 -7.19 -21.17 1.00
C ARG A 254 -8.63 -20.77 1.30
N VAL A 255 -9.02 -19.53 1.03
CA VAL A 255 -10.40 -19.07 1.10
C VAL A 255 -11.25 -19.89 0.14
N GLY A 256 -10.85 -20.00 -1.13
CA GLY A 256 -11.60 -20.79 -2.11
C GLY A 256 -11.75 -22.26 -1.72
N GLU A 257 -10.71 -22.90 -1.16
CA GLU A 257 -10.80 -24.26 -0.60
C GLU A 257 -11.81 -24.35 0.56
N ALA A 258 -11.76 -23.41 1.51
CA ALA A 258 -12.63 -23.40 2.70
C ALA A 258 -14.09 -23.12 2.33
N VAL A 259 -14.35 -22.15 1.44
CA VAL A 259 -15.69 -21.83 0.93
C VAL A 259 -16.33 -23.07 0.30
N ILE A 260 -15.63 -23.77 -0.60
CA ILE A 260 -16.14 -24.99 -1.23
C ILE A 260 -16.46 -26.05 -0.16
N CYS A 261 -15.59 -26.21 0.84
CA CYS A 261 -15.76 -27.17 1.92
C CYS A 261 -17.03 -26.87 2.74
N LEU A 262 -17.19 -25.63 3.20
CA LEU A 262 -18.31 -25.19 4.02
C LEU A 262 -19.63 -25.29 3.25
N ASN A 263 -19.69 -24.76 2.04
CA ASN A 263 -20.89 -24.79 1.19
C ASN A 263 -21.33 -26.23 0.86
N ARG A 264 -20.39 -27.16 0.64
CA ARG A 264 -20.73 -28.58 0.45
C ARG A 264 -21.21 -29.25 1.73
N THR A 265 -20.57 -28.94 2.86
CA THR A 265 -20.89 -29.55 4.16
C THR A 265 -22.30 -29.17 4.61
N PHE A 266 -22.65 -27.89 4.49
CA PHE A 266 -23.96 -27.36 4.91
C PHE A 266 -24.98 -27.26 3.77
N ARG A 267 -24.62 -27.70 2.55
CA ARG A 267 -25.47 -27.69 1.33
C ARG A 267 -26.08 -26.32 1.06
N THR A 268 -25.23 -25.31 1.05
CA THR A 268 -25.60 -23.89 0.98
C THR A 268 -24.66 -23.15 0.03
N ASP A 269 -24.98 -21.89 -0.30
CA ASP A 269 -24.14 -20.96 -1.06
C ASP A 269 -23.82 -19.67 -0.28
N TYR A 270 -24.25 -19.56 0.98
CA TYR A 270 -24.05 -18.38 1.82
C TYR A 270 -22.60 -18.20 2.32
N PHE A 271 -21.81 -19.28 2.46
CA PHE A 271 -20.42 -19.10 2.87
C PHE A 271 -19.60 -18.53 1.72
N ASN A 272 -18.99 -17.36 1.93
CA ASN A 272 -18.10 -16.70 0.99
C ASN A 272 -16.80 -16.26 1.69
N ALA A 273 -15.99 -15.43 1.02
CA ALA A 273 -14.75 -14.91 1.59
C ALA A 273 -15.00 -14.03 2.83
N GLN A 274 -16.08 -13.26 2.84
CA GLN A 274 -16.44 -12.40 3.97
C GLN A 274 -16.77 -13.23 5.21
N ALA A 275 -17.56 -14.31 5.09
CA ALA A 275 -17.82 -15.22 6.21
C ALA A 275 -16.52 -15.76 6.87
N LEU A 276 -15.46 -15.97 6.07
CA LEU A 276 -14.17 -16.47 6.56
C LEU A 276 -13.24 -15.38 7.08
N LEU A 277 -13.20 -14.22 6.43
CA LEU A 277 -12.21 -13.17 6.67
C LEU A 277 -12.76 -11.95 7.41
N TRP A 278 -14.07 -11.84 7.60
CA TRP A 278 -14.70 -10.85 8.45
C TRP A 278 -14.86 -11.47 9.86
N PRO A 279 -14.17 -10.95 10.90
CA PRO A 279 -14.12 -11.60 12.22
C PRO A 279 -15.50 -11.90 12.81
N GLU A 280 -16.40 -10.91 12.78
CA GLU A 280 -17.73 -10.92 13.41
C GLU A 280 -18.73 -11.87 12.73
N GLU A 281 -18.54 -12.23 11.45
CA GLU A 281 -19.50 -13.07 10.71
C GLU A 281 -19.70 -14.46 11.31
N ALA A 282 -18.76 -14.96 12.12
CA ALA A 282 -18.89 -16.27 12.74
C ALA A 282 -20.00 -16.34 13.80
N ASP A 283 -20.40 -15.18 14.35
CA ASP A 283 -21.40 -15.07 15.42
C ASP A 283 -22.76 -14.58 14.90
N GLU A 284 -22.89 -14.35 13.59
CA GLU A 284 -24.13 -13.87 12.98
C GLU A 284 -25.26 -14.92 13.04
N PRO A 285 -26.53 -14.50 13.16
CA PRO A 285 -27.67 -15.41 13.29
C PRO A 285 -27.77 -16.43 12.15
N TRP A 286 -27.44 -16.03 10.92
CA TRP A 286 -27.51 -16.90 9.75
C TRP A 286 -26.57 -18.11 9.86
N VAL A 287 -25.41 -17.97 10.52
CA VAL A 287 -24.48 -19.08 10.75
C VAL A 287 -25.10 -20.07 11.74
N THR A 288 -25.76 -19.58 12.78
CA THR A 288 -26.44 -20.41 13.79
C THR A 288 -27.58 -21.22 13.17
N GLU A 289 -28.33 -20.62 12.24
CA GLU A 289 -29.43 -21.29 11.52
C GLU A 289 -28.97 -22.45 10.63
N MET A 290 -27.70 -22.46 10.18
CA MET A 290 -27.11 -23.54 9.38
C MET A 290 -26.80 -24.81 10.20
N GLY A 291 -26.96 -24.76 11.53
CA GLY A 291 -26.85 -25.88 12.44
C GLY A 291 -25.83 -25.66 13.58
N THR A 292 -25.94 -26.46 14.64
CA THR A 292 -25.18 -26.27 15.90
C THR A 292 -23.65 -26.31 15.72
N ASN A 293 -23.16 -26.95 14.65
CA ASN A 293 -21.73 -27.10 14.39
C ASN A 293 -21.20 -26.15 13.30
N ALA A 294 -22.06 -25.31 12.71
CA ALA A 294 -21.68 -24.42 11.60
C ALA A 294 -20.61 -23.41 12.01
N ARG A 295 -20.85 -22.69 13.12
CA ARG A 295 -19.88 -21.77 13.71
C ARG A 295 -18.53 -22.43 13.98
N GLU A 296 -18.53 -23.58 14.66
CA GLU A 296 -17.29 -24.27 14.99
C GLU A 296 -16.53 -24.73 13.74
N THR A 297 -17.25 -25.22 12.72
CA THR A 297 -16.64 -25.65 11.45
C THR A 297 -16.06 -24.46 10.68
N LEU A 298 -16.75 -23.33 10.65
CA LEU A 298 -16.26 -22.07 10.07
C LEU A 298 -14.97 -21.61 10.77
N LEU A 299 -14.96 -21.54 12.10
CA LEU A 299 -13.79 -21.15 12.88
C LEU A 299 -12.62 -22.12 12.70
N ARG A 300 -12.87 -23.43 12.59
CA ARG A 300 -11.81 -24.42 12.31
C ARG A 300 -11.18 -24.21 10.93
N GLU A 301 -11.97 -23.95 9.88
CA GLU A 301 -11.42 -23.65 8.55
C GLU A 301 -10.69 -22.29 8.51
N ARG A 302 -11.18 -21.27 9.23
CA ARG A 302 -10.50 -19.99 9.42
C ARG A 302 -9.14 -20.19 10.12
N ALA A 303 -9.09 -20.89 11.26
CA ALA A 303 -7.86 -21.19 12.00
C ALA A 303 -6.85 -21.95 11.13
N ARG A 304 -7.34 -22.91 10.35
CA ARG A 304 -6.53 -23.68 9.41
C ARG A 304 -5.93 -22.82 8.30
N LEU A 305 -6.71 -21.90 7.74
CA LEU A 305 -6.24 -20.91 6.76
C LEU A 305 -5.13 -20.07 7.37
N LEU A 306 -5.38 -19.47 8.54
CA LEU A 306 -4.43 -18.59 9.23
C LEU A 306 -3.12 -19.31 9.54
N ASN A 307 -3.18 -20.51 10.09
CA ASN A 307 -1.98 -21.31 10.41
C ASN A 307 -1.20 -21.69 9.14
N ARG A 308 -1.89 -22.05 8.04
CA ARG A 308 -1.21 -22.40 6.79
C ARG A 308 -0.52 -21.22 6.11
N VAL A 309 -1.13 -20.03 6.17
CA VAL A 309 -0.60 -18.84 5.50
C VAL A 309 0.41 -18.14 6.40
N PHE A 310 0.03 -17.84 7.64
CA PHE A 310 0.77 -16.97 8.55
C PHE A 310 1.54 -17.74 9.62
N GLY A 311 1.09 -18.95 9.99
CA GLY A 311 1.70 -19.78 11.04
C GLY A 311 1.33 -19.31 12.45
N SER A 312 1.75 -18.11 12.82
CA SER A 312 1.38 -17.46 14.07
C SER A 312 1.06 -15.98 13.83
N LEU A 313 0.42 -15.33 14.79
CA LEU A 313 0.12 -13.91 14.72
C LEU A 313 1.38 -13.06 14.53
N GLU A 314 2.44 -13.34 15.29
CA GLU A 314 3.70 -12.58 15.22
C GLU A 314 4.41 -12.78 13.87
N GLU A 315 4.43 -14.01 13.36
CA GLU A 315 4.96 -14.27 12.01
C GLU A 315 4.11 -13.62 10.93
N GLY A 316 2.79 -13.66 11.08
CA GLY A 316 1.85 -13.00 10.17
C GLY A 316 2.07 -11.49 10.11
N ARG A 317 2.14 -10.79 11.26
CA ARG A 317 2.47 -9.35 11.31
C ARG A 317 3.77 -9.04 10.58
N ARG A 318 4.83 -9.84 10.79
CA ARG A 318 6.11 -9.67 10.07
C ARG A 318 6.00 -9.92 8.57
N MET A 319 5.19 -10.89 8.16
CA MET A 319 4.93 -11.19 6.75
C MET A 319 4.18 -10.04 6.07
N LEU A 320 3.17 -9.46 6.72
CA LEU A 320 2.44 -8.30 6.22
C LEU A 320 3.36 -7.08 6.10
N ASP A 321 4.22 -6.85 7.09
CA ASP A 321 5.18 -5.75 7.09
C ASP A 321 6.12 -5.78 5.87
N HIS A 322 6.42 -6.95 5.30
CA HIS A 322 7.24 -7.04 4.09
C HIS A 322 6.65 -6.32 2.87
N PHE A 323 5.33 -6.11 2.79
CA PHE A 323 4.74 -5.34 1.70
C PHE A 323 4.13 -4.00 2.12
N LEU A 324 3.72 -3.85 3.39
CA LEU A 324 3.11 -2.64 3.94
C LEU A 324 4.17 -1.58 4.29
N VAL A 325 5.26 -1.98 4.95
CA VAL A 325 6.29 -1.06 5.44
C VAL A 325 7.03 -0.35 4.29
N PRO A 326 7.41 -1.02 3.18
CA PRO A 326 8.04 -0.35 2.05
C PRO A 326 7.21 0.79 1.44
N LEU A 327 5.89 0.61 1.38
CA LEU A 327 4.96 1.61 0.88
C LEU A 327 4.92 2.83 1.83
N PHE A 328 4.74 2.58 3.13
CA PHE A 328 4.78 3.62 4.16
C PHE A 328 6.13 4.38 4.16
N TRP A 329 7.23 3.67 4.02
CA TRP A 329 8.57 4.25 3.93
C TRP A 329 8.71 5.19 2.73
N ALA A 330 8.25 4.77 1.54
CA ALA A 330 8.30 5.59 0.34
C ALA A 330 7.47 6.88 0.50
N ALA A 331 6.28 6.78 1.09
CA ALA A 331 5.46 7.95 1.40
C ALA A 331 6.12 8.86 2.44
N THR A 332 6.75 8.28 3.47
CA THR A 332 7.48 9.01 4.53
C THR A 332 8.69 9.77 3.96
N ASP A 333 9.49 9.15 3.09
CA ASP A 333 10.64 9.80 2.47
C ASP A 333 10.20 10.99 1.60
N LEU A 334 9.17 10.79 0.78
CA LEU A 334 8.64 11.84 -0.08
C LEU A 334 8.07 13.00 0.76
N ARG A 335 7.30 12.68 1.81
CA ARG A 335 6.76 13.67 2.74
C ARG A 335 7.85 14.46 3.42
N ALA A 336 8.89 13.82 3.95
CA ALA A 336 10.01 14.52 4.58
C ALA A 336 10.76 15.47 3.62
N ARG A 337 10.77 15.19 2.31
CA ARG A 337 11.41 16.07 1.32
C ARG A 337 10.56 17.28 0.94
N PHE A 338 9.25 17.25 1.20
CA PHE A 338 8.31 18.29 0.76
C PHE A 338 7.65 19.08 1.91
N ASP A 339 7.35 18.42 3.02
CA ASP A 339 6.59 18.96 4.16
C ASP A 339 7.55 19.44 5.26
N PRO A 340 7.90 20.75 5.32
CA PRO A 340 8.81 21.27 6.34
C PRO A 340 8.23 21.19 7.75
N GLU A 341 6.90 21.15 7.90
CA GLU A 341 6.22 21.08 9.20
C GLU A 341 6.35 19.68 9.83
N TYR A 342 6.33 18.65 8.98
CA TYR A 342 6.59 17.27 9.40
C TYR A 342 8.04 17.04 9.82
N VAL A 343 8.97 17.76 9.20
CA VAL A 343 10.41 17.63 9.46
C VAL A 343 10.84 18.40 10.70
N ASP A 344 10.25 19.56 10.97
CA ASP A 344 10.58 20.38 12.14
C ASP A 344 9.73 20.06 13.38
N GLY A 345 8.76 19.14 13.26
CA GLY A 345 7.91 18.66 14.35
C GLY A 345 6.76 19.58 14.74
N SER A 346 6.49 20.63 13.95
CA SER A 346 5.40 21.58 14.24
C SER A 346 3.99 20.98 14.17
N LEU A 347 3.83 19.76 13.66
CA LEU A 347 2.55 19.04 13.64
C LEU A 347 2.25 18.27 14.95
N GLY A 348 3.13 18.31 15.95
CA GLY A 348 3.01 17.49 17.16
C GLY A 348 3.34 16.00 16.94
N TYR A 349 3.71 15.64 15.72
CA TYR A 349 4.35 14.39 15.33
C TYR A 349 5.37 14.70 14.22
N ASP A 350 6.35 13.82 14.04
CA ASP A 350 7.46 14.03 13.12
C ASP A 350 7.92 12.74 12.42
N VAL A 351 8.95 12.88 11.58
CA VAL A 351 9.59 11.76 10.88
C VAL A 351 10.01 10.65 11.84
N TRP A 352 10.51 10.99 13.04
CA TRP A 352 11.02 10.00 13.98
C TRP A 352 9.92 9.28 14.74
N SER A 353 8.85 9.97 15.14
CA SER A 353 7.68 9.32 15.76
C SER A 353 7.10 8.27 14.82
N ASP A 354 7.03 8.60 13.54
CA ASP A 354 6.47 7.73 12.50
C ASP A 354 7.41 6.57 12.14
N LEU A 355 8.72 6.81 12.07
CA LEU A 355 9.69 5.73 11.91
C LEU A 355 9.76 4.81 13.13
N LYS A 356 9.67 5.35 14.35
CA LYS A 356 9.60 4.56 15.58
C LYS A 356 8.36 3.67 15.58
N TRP A 357 7.20 4.23 15.22
CA TRP A 357 5.95 3.50 15.05
C TRP A 357 6.05 2.39 13.98
N ALA A 358 6.77 2.64 12.88
CA ALA A 358 7.02 1.65 11.84
C ALA A 358 8.06 0.58 12.19
N GLY A 359 8.60 0.58 13.41
CA GLY A 359 9.61 -0.40 13.86
C GLY A 359 11.06 -0.01 13.55
N PHE A 360 11.31 1.22 13.11
CA PHE A 360 12.63 1.76 12.76
C PHE A 360 13.22 2.67 13.84
N GLY A 361 12.81 2.56 15.11
CA GLY A 361 13.21 3.50 16.18
C GLY A 361 14.72 3.68 16.38
N ASN A 362 15.52 2.64 16.08
CA ASN A 362 16.98 2.67 16.17
C ASN A 362 17.66 3.02 14.83
N PHE A 363 16.90 3.01 13.73
CA PHE A 363 17.39 3.35 12.41
C PHE A 363 17.25 4.86 12.21
N ARG A 364 18.39 5.56 12.20
CA ARG A 364 18.46 6.99 11.90
C ARG A 364 19.15 7.21 10.56
N PRO A 365 18.41 7.17 9.44
CA PRO A 365 18.96 7.52 8.15
C PRO A 365 19.59 8.90 8.21
N MET A 366 20.89 8.99 7.92
CA MET A 366 21.62 10.27 7.89
C MET A 366 20.94 11.30 6.99
N ARG A 367 20.17 10.87 5.97
CA ARG A 367 19.39 11.76 5.11
C ARG A 367 18.32 12.55 5.87
N PHE A 368 17.58 11.92 6.79
CA PHE A 368 16.53 12.60 7.56
C PHE A 368 17.14 13.56 8.59
N VAL A 369 18.23 13.16 9.25
CA VAL A 369 18.99 14.04 10.14
C VAL A 369 19.44 15.32 9.42
N ARG A 370 19.99 15.19 8.21
CA ARG A 370 20.39 16.34 7.38
C ARG A 370 19.21 17.20 6.96
N LEU A 371 18.07 16.59 6.61
CA LEU A 371 16.86 17.33 6.25
C LEU A 371 16.33 18.14 7.44
N MET A 372 16.31 17.56 8.64
CA MET A 372 15.86 18.26 9.86
C MET A 372 16.77 19.43 10.24
N GLN A 373 18.09 19.21 10.27
CA GLN A 373 19.05 20.27 10.54
C GLN A 373 18.93 21.40 9.51
N ARG A 374 18.66 21.06 8.24
CA ARG A 374 18.45 22.03 7.19
C ARG A 374 17.14 22.79 7.37
N ALA A 375 16.02 22.11 7.61
CA ALA A 375 14.72 22.73 7.82
C ALA A 375 14.73 23.70 9.01
N ALA A 376 15.42 23.33 10.11
CA ALA A 376 15.59 24.21 11.26
C ALA A 376 16.38 25.48 10.93
N ARG A 377 17.48 25.36 10.16
CA ARG A 377 18.28 26.50 9.69
C ARG A 377 17.47 27.38 8.74
N ASP A 378 16.83 26.78 7.76
CA ASP A 378 16.05 27.46 6.73
C ASP A 378 14.89 28.24 7.37
N ARG A 379 14.21 27.64 8.37
CA ARG A 379 13.16 28.32 9.15
C ARG A 379 13.70 29.55 9.87
N LYS A 380 14.82 29.43 10.58
CA LYS A 380 15.43 30.58 11.27
C LYS A 380 15.77 31.70 10.29
N GLN A 381 16.45 31.36 9.19
CA GLN A 381 16.83 32.35 8.18
C GLN A 381 15.63 33.04 7.54
N LEU A 382 14.53 32.31 7.33
CA LEU A 382 13.29 32.87 6.80
C LEU A 382 12.65 33.85 7.77
N MET A 383 12.56 33.49 9.06
CA MET A 383 12.01 34.37 10.09
C MET A 383 12.83 35.66 10.20
N ASP A 384 14.15 35.55 10.33
CA ASP A 384 15.05 36.71 10.39
C ASP A 384 14.87 37.65 9.18
N CYS A 385 14.62 37.07 8.00
CA CYS A 385 14.40 37.82 6.76
C CYS A 385 13.04 38.53 6.75
N LEU A 386 11.96 37.84 7.09
CA LEU A 386 10.62 38.43 7.11
C LEU A 386 10.46 39.48 8.22
N GLU A 387 11.09 39.27 9.38
CA GLU A 387 11.05 40.19 10.54
C GLU A 387 11.90 41.45 10.34
N SER A 388 12.79 41.48 9.34
CA SER A 388 13.59 42.66 9.00
C SER A 388 12.76 43.89 8.58
N GLY A 389 11.48 43.68 8.23
CA GLY A 389 10.58 44.72 7.73
C GLY A 389 10.73 45.02 6.23
N GLU A 390 11.81 44.56 5.59
CA GLU A 390 12.09 44.75 4.16
C GLU A 390 11.03 44.10 3.25
N PHE A 391 10.26 43.13 3.75
CA PHE A 391 9.26 42.38 2.99
C PHE A 391 7.84 42.57 3.53
N SER A 392 7.60 43.67 4.25
CA SER A 392 6.31 43.97 4.88
C SER A 392 5.19 44.20 3.88
N GLU A 393 5.54 44.58 2.65
CA GLU A 393 4.65 44.83 1.51
C GLU A 393 4.24 43.57 0.72
N LEU A 394 4.65 42.37 1.18
CA LEU A 394 4.10 41.12 0.65
C LEU A 394 2.61 41.01 1.00
N ASP A 395 1.78 40.62 0.03
CA ASP A 395 0.34 40.45 0.21
C ASP A 395 -0.13 39.03 -0.20
N PRO A 396 -0.78 38.27 0.71
CA PRO A 396 -0.90 38.54 2.14
C PRO A 396 0.45 38.43 2.86
N ASN A 397 0.67 39.26 3.88
CA ASN A 397 1.92 39.31 4.62
C ASN A 397 2.11 38.02 5.45
N PRO A 398 3.17 37.21 5.21
CA PRO A 398 3.39 35.93 5.87
C PRO A 398 3.44 35.94 7.40
N LEU A 399 3.77 37.08 8.03
CA LEU A 399 3.85 37.19 9.49
C LEU A 399 2.49 37.48 10.16
N THR A 400 1.46 37.79 9.38
CA THR A 400 0.13 38.07 9.90
C THR A 400 -0.69 36.79 10.12
N LYS A 401 -1.72 36.88 10.97
CA LYS A 401 -2.66 35.76 11.20
C LYS A 401 -3.35 35.29 9.90
N GLU A 402 -3.63 36.21 9.00
CA GLU A 402 -4.26 35.99 7.69
C GLU A 402 -3.27 35.43 6.67
N GLY A 403 -1.98 35.75 6.81
CA GLY A 403 -0.90 35.27 5.95
C GLY A 403 -0.32 33.90 6.31
N ARG A 404 -0.90 33.15 7.25
CA ARG A 404 -0.35 31.83 7.66
C ARG A 404 -0.24 30.82 6.51
N GLU A 405 -1.19 30.80 5.58
CA GLU A 405 -1.11 29.95 4.38
C GLU A 405 0.00 30.42 3.42
N ALA A 406 0.23 31.73 3.32
CA ALA A 406 1.32 32.32 2.55
C ALA A 406 2.69 31.99 3.18
N PHE A 407 2.79 32.05 4.51
CA PHE A 407 3.98 31.59 5.23
C PHE A 407 4.29 30.12 4.97
N ARG A 408 3.28 29.25 5.02
CA ARG A 408 3.45 27.83 4.68
C ARG A 408 3.94 27.64 3.24
N ALA A 409 3.36 28.37 2.29
CA ALA A 409 3.79 28.32 0.89
C ALA A 409 5.26 28.71 0.71
N VAL A 410 5.68 29.81 1.36
CA VAL A 410 7.09 30.25 1.35
C VAL A 410 8.01 29.22 2.02
N ARG A 411 7.58 28.59 3.12
CA ARG A 411 8.35 27.53 3.79
C ARG A 411 8.54 26.31 2.90
N ILE A 412 7.49 25.85 2.22
CA ILE A 412 7.58 24.73 1.27
C ILE A 412 8.54 25.10 0.14
N ALA A 413 8.35 26.27 -0.48
CA ALA A 413 9.22 26.76 -1.55
C ALA A 413 10.70 26.83 -1.12
N LEU A 414 10.97 27.26 0.11
CA LEU A 414 12.31 27.31 0.67
C LEU A 414 12.90 25.90 0.87
N HIS A 415 12.13 24.99 1.48
CA HIS A 415 12.54 23.62 1.80
C HIS A 415 12.94 22.83 0.54
N VAL A 416 12.08 22.88 -0.49
CA VAL A 416 12.32 22.23 -1.78
C VAL A 416 13.26 23.04 -2.69
N ASN A 417 13.73 24.22 -2.23
CA ASN A 417 14.58 25.14 -2.97
C ASN A 417 13.98 25.55 -4.34
N TRP A 418 12.66 25.76 -4.36
CA TRP A 418 11.93 26.21 -5.52
C TRP A 418 12.51 27.54 -6.02
N GLN A 419 12.80 27.62 -7.32
CA GLN A 419 13.47 28.76 -7.97
C GLN A 419 14.78 29.21 -7.29
N GLY A 420 15.45 28.29 -6.59
CA GLY A 420 16.70 28.60 -5.88
C GLY A 420 16.49 29.49 -4.65
N LEU A 421 15.28 29.55 -4.08
CA LEU A 421 14.93 30.41 -2.95
C LEU A 421 15.90 30.25 -1.77
N ARG A 422 16.26 29.01 -1.42
CA ARG A 422 17.23 28.73 -0.34
C ARG A 422 18.59 29.33 -0.64
N ASN A 423 19.05 29.22 -1.89
CA ASN A 423 20.34 29.78 -2.31
C ASN A 423 20.31 31.32 -2.34
N LYS A 424 19.18 31.93 -2.69
CA LYS A 424 18.98 33.39 -2.64
C LYS A 424 18.96 33.89 -1.19
N LEU A 425 18.21 33.22 -0.31
CA LEU A 425 18.12 33.57 1.11
C LEU A 425 19.48 33.45 1.82
N ALA A 426 20.23 32.39 1.53
CA ALA A 426 21.58 32.21 2.06
C ALA A 426 22.60 33.23 1.51
N ARG A 427 22.34 33.85 0.36
CA ARG A 427 23.16 34.96 -0.17
C ARG A 427 22.80 36.29 0.49
N TRP A 428 21.51 36.56 0.68
CA TRP A 428 21.02 37.72 1.42
C TRP A 428 21.60 37.73 2.83
N HIS A 429 21.47 36.64 3.60
CA HIS A 429 22.05 36.52 4.95
C HIS A 429 23.57 36.74 5.03
N ARG A 430 24.31 36.36 3.98
CA ARG A 430 25.77 36.58 3.91
C ARG A 430 26.16 37.99 3.48
N ALA A 431 25.23 38.76 2.92
CA ALA A 431 25.52 40.07 2.35
C ALA A 431 25.59 41.19 3.40
N GLY A 432 25.04 40.98 4.60
CA GLY A 432 25.06 41.97 5.69
C GLY A 432 24.45 43.29 5.24
N GLU A 433 25.17 44.40 5.39
CA GLU A 433 24.67 45.73 4.97
C GLU A 433 24.33 45.88 3.47
N ARG A 434 24.67 44.89 2.62
CA ARG A 434 24.35 44.89 1.18
C ARG A 434 23.08 44.10 0.83
N HIS A 435 22.18 43.89 1.79
CA HIS A 435 20.90 43.18 1.60
C HIS A 435 20.05 43.73 0.44
N ALA A 436 20.00 45.06 0.27
CA ALA A 436 19.21 45.73 -0.76
C ALA A 436 19.46 45.21 -2.18
N ARG A 437 20.67 44.70 -2.49
CA ARG A 437 21.01 44.14 -3.81
C ARG A 437 20.29 42.82 -4.13
N TYR A 438 19.81 42.11 -3.10
CA TYR A 438 19.13 40.82 -3.24
C TYR A 438 17.62 40.93 -2.96
N HIS A 439 17.13 42.12 -2.59
CA HIS A 439 15.75 42.35 -2.21
C HIS A 439 14.78 42.02 -3.33
N GLU A 440 14.92 42.67 -4.50
CA GLU A 440 14.03 42.48 -5.66
C GLU A 440 13.95 41.02 -6.09
N ASP A 441 15.10 40.36 -6.07
CA ASP A 441 15.29 38.96 -6.44
C ASP A 441 14.57 37.99 -5.47
N LEU A 442 14.59 38.28 -4.17
CA LEU A 442 13.90 37.51 -3.13
C LEU A 442 12.41 37.84 -3.10
N TYR A 443 12.06 39.13 -3.18
CA TYR A 443 10.70 39.63 -3.19
C TYR A 443 9.90 38.99 -4.31
N THR A 444 10.48 38.94 -5.52
CA THR A 444 9.86 38.30 -6.68
C THR A 444 9.55 36.83 -6.42
N VAL A 445 10.50 36.06 -5.86
CA VAL A 445 10.30 34.64 -5.59
C VAL A 445 9.30 34.41 -4.45
N PHE A 446 9.33 35.23 -3.39
CA PHE A 446 8.32 35.18 -2.33
C PHE A 446 6.93 35.46 -2.89
N LYS A 447 6.75 36.53 -3.66
CA LYS A 447 5.47 36.88 -4.27
C LYS A 447 4.93 35.75 -5.15
N GLN A 448 5.81 35.12 -5.94
CA GLN A 448 5.43 33.96 -6.75
C GLN A 448 5.03 32.76 -5.88
N ALA A 449 5.79 32.44 -4.83
CA ALA A 449 5.44 31.34 -3.92
C ALA A 449 4.09 31.58 -3.23
N ILE A 450 3.82 32.82 -2.80
CA ILE A 450 2.55 33.25 -2.20
C ILE A 450 1.40 33.15 -3.20
N SER A 451 1.63 33.50 -4.47
CA SER A 451 0.63 33.34 -5.53
C SER A 451 0.28 31.86 -5.79
N CYS A 452 1.24 30.96 -5.60
CA CYS A 452 1.07 29.51 -5.71
C CYS A 452 0.55 28.83 -4.43
N ARG A 453 0.19 29.57 -3.37
CA ARG A 453 -0.15 29.00 -2.05
C ARG A 453 -1.21 27.89 -2.11
N SER A 454 -2.29 28.08 -2.87
CA SER A 454 -3.36 27.10 -2.99
C SER A 454 -2.88 25.80 -3.67
N GLN A 455 -1.95 25.90 -4.62
CA GLN A 455 -1.34 24.73 -5.25
C GLN A 455 -0.45 23.97 -4.26
N PHE A 456 0.42 24.67 -3.53
CA PHE A 456 1.25 24.04 -2.50
C PHE A 456 0.42 23.39 -1.40
N THR A 457 -0.65 24.05 -0.94
CA THR A 457 -1.65 23.51 -0.02
C THR A 457 -2.26 22.21 -0.56
N THR A 458 -2.73 22.21 -1.82
CA THR A 458 -3.31 21.03 -2.47
C THR A 458 -2.33 19.87 -2.56
N TYR A 459 -1.09 20.13 -2.94
CA TYR A 459 -0.04 19.13 -3.03
C TYR A 459 0.34 18.57 -1.67
N LEU A 460 0.45 19.44 -0.66
CA LEU A 460 0.76 19.04 0.71
C LEU A 460 -0.34 18.16 1.30
N VAL A 461 -1.61 18.56 1.19
CA VAL A 461 -2.72 17.78 1.74
C VAL A 461 -2.85 16.44 1.04
N ALA A 462 -2.72 16.39 -0.29
CA ALA A 462 -2.70 15.12 -1.02
C ALA A 462 -1.59 14.18 -0.53
N LEU A 463 -0.38 14.71 -0.30
CA LEU A 463 0.76 13.96 0.21
C LEU A 463 0.54 13.48 1.66
N ARG A 464 -0.03 14.34 2.53
CA ARG A 464 -0.35 14.00 3.92
C ARG A 464 -1.43 12.92 4.00
N THR A 465 -2.50 13.05 3.21
CA THR A 465 -3.55 12.04 3.10
C THR A 465 -2.98 10.72 2.61
N HIS A 466 -2.22 10.71 1.52
CA HIS A 466 -1.61 9.48 1.01
C HIS A 466 -0.68 8.81 2.03
N HIS A 467 0.14 9.60 2.73
CA HIS A 467 1.02 9.09 3.79
C HIS A 467 0.24 8.50 4.97
N GLU A 468 -0.84 9.17 5.39
CA GLU A 468 -1.71 8.67 6.45
C GLU A 468 -2.48 7.41 6.03
N LEU A 469 -2.92 7.31 4.78
CA LEU A 469 -3.53 6.08 4.27
C LEU A 469 -2.53 4.92 4.23
N CYS A 470 -1.25 5.16 3.91
CA CYS A 470 -0.22 4.12 4.05
C CYS A 470 -0.06 3.64 5.50
N ARG A 471 -0.21 4.54 6.48
CA ARG A 471 -0.20 4.22 7.90
C ARG A 471 -1.43 3.38 8.28
N LEU A 472 -2.62 3.86 7.94
CA LEU A 472 -3.89 3.19 8.19
C LEU A 472 -3.92 1.80 7.55
N HIS A 473 -3.50 1.69 6.30
CA HIS A 473 -3.43 0.42 5.60
C HIS A 473 -2.59 -0.61 6.34
N ARG A 474 -1.48 -0.21 6.96
CA ARG A 474 -0.72 -1.15 7.81
C ARG A 474 -1.48 -1.53 9.07
N ILE A 475 -2.06 -0.55 9.76
CA ILE A 475 -2.79 -0.74 11.02
C ILE A 475 -3.95 -1.71 10.80
N THR A 476 -4.81 -1.42 9.84
CA THR A 476 -6.04 -2.17 9.64
C THR A 476 -5.79 -3.58 9.12
N TYR A 477 -4.71 -3.82 8.38
CA TYR A 477 -4.27 -5.18 8.03
C TYR A 477 -3.80 -5.97 9.26
N GLN A 478 -3.11 -5.32 10.19
CA GLN A 478 -2.65 -5.95 11.43
C GLN A 478 -3.82 -6.20 12.37
N GLU A 479 -4.71 -5.23 12.57
CA GLU A 479 -5.96 -5.36 13.34
C GLU A 479 -6.83 -6.50 12.78
N LEU A 480 -7.10 -6.52 11.47
CA LEU A 480 -7.84 -7.61 10.85
C LEU A 480 -7.19 -8.99 11.12
N LEU A 481 -5.86 -9.07 11.02
CA LEU A 481 -5.16 -10.31 11.32
C LEU A 481 -5.30 -10.70 12.80
N GLU A 482 -5.19 -9.74 13.71
CA GLU A 482 -5.33 -9.94 15.15
C GLU A 482 -6.73 -10.46 15.50
N ASP A 483 -7.77 -9.78 15.02
CA ASP A 483 -9.17 -10.13 15.25
C ASP A 483 -9.48 -11.54 14.69
N LEU A 484 -8.93 -11.88 13.52
CA LEU A 484 -9.05 -13.22 12.95
C LEU A 484 -8.36 -14.31 13.79
N PHE A 485 -7.19 -14.02 14.37
CA PHE A 485 -6.50 -14.94 15.26
C PHE A 485 -7.22 -15.06 16.62
N GLU A 486 -7.76 -13.96 17.14
CA GLU A 486 -8.49 -13.90 18.41
C GLU A 486 -9.80 -14.70 18.34
N THR A 487 -10.61 -14.51 17.30
CA THR A 487 -11.86 -15.25 17.07
C THR A 487 -11.65 -16.77 16.95
N CYS A 488 -10.45 -17.21 16.55
CA CYS A 488 -10.11 -18.62 16.44
C CYS A 488 -9.52 -19.25 17.72
N SER A 489 -9.25 -18.45 18.76
CA SER A 489 -8.57 -18.92 19.98
C SER A 489 -9.32 -20.02 20.72
N GLU A 490 -10.65 -20.05 20.60
CA GLU A 490 -11.55 -21.07 21.18
C GLU A 490 -11.34 -22.45 20.57
N VAL A 491 -11.11 -22.52 19.25
CA VAL A 491 -11.02 -23.77 18.49
C VAL A 491 -9.58 -24.20 18.19
N ALA A 492 -8.62 -23.29 18.32
CA ALA A 492 -7.20 -23.55 18.08
C ALA A 492 -6.34 -22.75 19.06
N PRO A 493 -6.09 -23.27 20.29
CA PRO A 493 -5.15 -22.62 21.20
C PRO A 493 -3.77 -22.55 20.54
N TRP A 494 -3.29 -21.33 20.33
CA TRP A 494 -2.07 -21.03 19.58
C TRP A 494 -0.83 -21.54 20.34
N GLY A 495 -0.36 -22.75 19.99
CA GLY A 495 0.82 -23.39 20.57
C GLY A 495 1.26 -24.64 19.80
N ALA A 496 2.55 -25.02 19.92
CA ALA A 496 3.23 -26.02 19.06
C ALA A 496 2.61 -27.43 18.98
N LYS A 497 1.63 -27.77 19.85
CA LYS A 497 0.96 -29.08 19.90
C LYS A 497 -0.28 -29.21 19.01
N SER A 498 -0.85 -28.12 18.48
CA SER A 498 -2.09 -28.18 17.68
C SER A 498 -1.88 -28.67 16.23
N ILE A 499 -0.64 -28.62 15.72
CA ILE A 499 -0.29 -28.97 14.33
C ILE A 499 -0.34 -30.48 14.07
N GLU A 500 -0.02 -31.31 15.07
CA GLU A 500 -0.05 -32.79 14.95
C GLU A 500 -1.47 -33.37 15.01
N LEU A 501 -2.33 -32.80 15.86
CA LEU A 501 -3.70 -33.28 16.06
C LEU A 501 -4.58 -33.00 14.83
N ALA A 502 -4.55 -31.78 14.30
CA ALA A 502 -5.37 -31.40 13.14
C ALA A 502 -4.95 -32.09 11.81
N SER A 503 -3.68 -32.47 11.69
CA SER A 503 -3.16 -33.24 10.55
C SER A 503 -3.61 -34.70 10.61
N ASN A 504 -3.57 -35.31 11.81
CA ASN A 504 -3.95 -36.71 12.00
C ASN A 504 -5.47 -36.93 11.88
N GLU A 505 -6.29 -36.00 12.36
CA GLU A 505 -7.75 -36.07 12.20
C GLU A 505 -8.19 -35.90 10.74
N ARG A 506 -7.48 -35.07 9.95
CA ARG A 506 -7.74 -34.93 8.51
C ARG A 506 -7.52 -36.23 7.75
N ASN A 507 -6.42 -36.92 8.02
CA ASN A 507 -6.13 -38.20 7.33
C ASN A 507 -7.16 -39.26 7.70
N ARG A 508 -7.69 -39.22 8.92
CA ARG A 508 -8.74 -40.13 9.38
C ARG A 508 -10.10 -39.82 8.74
N TYR A 509 -10.51 -38.56 8.73
CA TYR A 509 -11.78 -38.14 8.14
C TYR A 509 -11.82 -38.29 6.61
N CYS A 510 -10.75 -37.92 5.90
CA CYS A 510 -10.65 -38.12 4.46
C CYS A 510 -10.57 -39.61 4.07
N ALA A 511 -9.96 -40.46 4.91
CA ALA A 511 -9.95 -41.91 4.69
C ALA A 511 -11.35 -42.54 4.89
N GLU A 512 -12.09 -42.13 5.93
CA GLU A 512 -13.45 -42.62 6.18
C GLU A 512 -14.45 -42.21 5.09
N VAL A 513 -14.30 -41.01 4.52
CA VAL A 513 -15.13 -40.55 3.40
C VAL A 513 -14.80 -41.33 2.11
N ALA A 514 -13.51 -41.56 1.83
CA ALA A 514 -13.09 -42.35 0.68
C ALA A 514 -13.52 -43.83 0.79
N GLU A 515 -13.54 -44.40 2.00
CA GLU A 515 -13.99 -45.78 2.21
C GLU A 515 -15.51 -45.95 2.06
N LYS A 516 -16.29 -44.90 2.32
CA LYS A 516 -17.75 -44.88 2.11
C LYS A 516 -18.13 -44.70 0.63
N GLU A 517 -17.34 -43.95 -0.14
CA GLU A 517 -17.56 -43.78 -1.58
C GLU A 517 -17.17 -45.03 -2.40
N VAL A 518 -16.34 -45.93 -1.88
CA VAL A 518 -15.99 -47.21 -2.56
C VAL A 518 -17.01 -48.32 -2.27
N ARG A 519 -17.89 -48.15 -1.28
CA ARG A 519 -18.93 -49.13 -0.90
C ARG A 519 -20.33 -48.79 -1.44
N LEU A 520 -20.47 -47.66 -2.12
CA LEU A 520 -21.64 -47.27 -2.93
C LEU A 520 -21.30 -47.41 -4.41
#